data_AF-A0A7S1F122-F1
#
_entry.id   AF-A0A7S1F122-F1
#
_cell.length_a   1.000
_cell.length_b   1.000
_cell.length_c   1.000
_cell.angle_alpha   90.00
_cell.angle_beta   90.00
_cell.angle_gamma   90.00
#
_symmetry.space_group_name_H-M   'P 1'
#
loop_
_entity.id
_entity.type
_entity.pdbx_description
1 polymer ?
#
loop_
_entity_poly.entity_id
_entity_poly.type
_entity_poly.pdbx_seq_one_letter_code
_entity_poly.pdbx_strand_id
1 'polypeptide(L)'
;MAWIGTAVSKSLVEVNFAPKGEPVEYIETHGRGTYKVISQTYFSQGLPLAPGQIVFTDPLRTPIPKPSGNFSILGVVGDIVKVGPDGDKVPAPLSELYDHHWIVEDLYHKNELCQYGPNYVFGIGAESRNSPLHFPKGTGYSVADGTSWGGNIHLLRTDGGASLAGDDPWLAAKECDECYYDAGGTKGPKCTLDKNGTFECCGEACYDGSCSCPTKQGI
;
A
#
# COMPACT_ATOMS: atom_id res chain seq x y z
N MET A 1 -20.13 2.27 19.85
CA MET A 1 -19.04 3.26 19.79
C MET A 1 -17.86 2.52 19.21
N ALA A 2 -17.64 2.60 17.90
CA ALA A 2 -16.54 1.90 17.23
C ALA A 2 -15.28 2.76 17.41
N TRP A 3 -14.31 2.27 18.17
CA TRP A 3 -12.97 2.82 18.19
C TRP A 3 -12.32 2.45 16.86
N ILE A 4 -12.37 3.34 15.88
CA ILE A 4 -11.45 3.28 14.74
C ILE A 4 -10.16 3.87 15.29
N GLY A 5 -9.34 3.01 15.90
CA GLY A 5 -8.02 3.41 16.37
C GLY A 5 -7.25 3.93 15.17
N THR A 6 -6.63 5.10 15.32
CA THR A 6 -5.41 5.42 14.58
C THR A 6 -4.39 4.36 14.95
N ALA A 7 -4.41 3.24 14.24
CA ALA A 7 -3.33 2.28 14.30
C ALA A 7 -2.12 2.99 13.70
N VAL A 8 -1.31 3.60 14.56
CA VAL A 8 0.10 3.81 14.25
C VAL A 8 0.67 2.40 14.16
N SER A 9 0.53 1.81 12.97
CA SER A 9 0.96 0.46 12.64
C SER A 9 2.45 0.39 12.94
N LYS A 10 2.83 -0.36 13.98
CA LYS A 10 4.24 -0.63 14.29
C LYS A 10 4.77 -1.71 13.35
N SER A 11 4.52 -1.58 12.05
CA SER A 11 5.03 -2.55 11.10
C SER A 11 6.55 -2.59 11.08
N LEU A 12 7.06 -3.82 11.11
CA LEU A 12 8.48 -4.11 11.09
C LEU A 12 9.03 -4.35 9.68
N VAL A 13 8.20 -4.28 8.63
CA VAL A 13 8.68 -4.40 7.24
C VAL A 13 9.12 -3.03 6.76
N GLU A 14 10.42 -2.77 6.84
CA GLU A 14 11.03 -1.60 6.21
C GLU A 14 10.98 -1.75 4.70
N VAL A 15 10.32 -0.84 4.00
CA VAL A 15 10.28 -0.83 2.54
C VAL A 15 11.07 0.37 2.03
N ASN A 16 12.08 0.06 1.22
CA ASN A 16 12.99 1.02 0.62
C ASN A 16 12.79 1.05 -0.88
N PHE A 17 12.80 2.24 -1.45
CA PHE A 17 12.57 2.46 -2.86
C PHE A 17 13.85 2.92 -3.55
N ALA A 18 14.18 2.30 -4.68
CA ALA A 18 15.32 2.63 -5.52
C ALA A 18 14.85 3.18 -6.88
N PRO A 19 15.54 4.17 -7.46
CA PRO A 19 15.14 4.72 -8.75
C PRO A 19 15.31 3.68 -9.87
N LYS A 20 14.33 3.66 -10.77
CA LYS A 20 14.39 2.92 -12.03
C LYS A 20 14.88 3.85 -13.14
N GLY A 21 16.17 3.80 -13.45
CA GLY A 21 16.79 4.66 -14.45
C GLY A 21 16.87 6.12 -14.03
N GLU A 22 17.26 6.97 -14.97
CA GLU A 22 17.46 8.41 -14.75
C GLU A 22 16.12 9.19 -14.75
N PRO A 23 16.04 10.31 -14.03
CA PRO A 23 14.86 11.16 -14.03
C PRO A 23 14.66 11.80 -15.40
N VAL A 24 13.40 11.93 -15.80
CA VAL A 24 13.02 12.69 -16.99
C VAL A 24 12.70 14.11 -16.57
N GLU A 25 13.38 15.07 -17.19
CA GLU A 25 13.19 16.48 -16.92
C GLU A 25 12.71 17.22 -18.15
N TYR A 26 11.72 18.10 -17.98
CA TYR A 26 11.25 18.98 -19.05
C TYR A 26 10.66 20.27 -18.48
N ILE A 27 10.54 21.28 -19.34
CA ILE A 27 9.90 22.55 -18.98
C ILE A 27 8.45 22.51 -19.45
N GLU A 28 7.52 22.85 -18.57
CA GLU A 28 6.12 23.06 -18.92
C GLU A 28 5.75 24.54 -18.70
N THR A 29 4.84 25.05 -19.53
CA THR A 29 4.31 26.40 -19.43
C THR A 29 2.78 26.35 -19.37
N HIS A 30 2.21 27.03 -18.39
CA HIS A 30 0.77 27.16 -18.23
C HIS A 30 0.40 28.61 -17.92
N GLY A 31 -0.38 29.24 -18.80
CA GLY A 31 -0.67 30.67 -18.72
C GLY A 31 0.62 31.49 -18.80
N ARG A 32 0.94 32.23 -17.72
CA ARG A 32 2.17 33.02 -17.60
C ARG A 32 3.27 32.33 -16.76
N GLY A 33 2.98 31.16 -16.19
CA GLY A 33 3.92 30.41 -15.37
C GLY A 33 4.71 29.41 -16.19
N THR A 34 6.02 29.34 -15.93
CA THR A 34 6.93 28.34 -16.49
C THR A 34 7.60 27.61 -15.34
N TYR A 35 7.60 26.28 -15.38
CA TYR A 35 8.16 25.44 -14.31
C TYR A 35 8.86 24.21 -14.91
N LYS A 36 9.84 23.71 -14.15
CA LYS A 36 10.54 22.45 -14.46
C LYS A 36 9.76 21.30 -13.86
N VAL A 37 9.44 20.29 -14.67
CA VAL A 37 8.87 19.03 -14.23
C VAL A 37 9.97 17.98 -14.16
N ILE A 38 9.98 17.23 -13.07
CA ILE A 38 10.87 16.08 -12.85
C ILE A 38 9.97 14.86 -12.63
N SER A 39 10.15 13.84 -13.45
CA SER A 39 9.42 12.57 -13.34
C SER A 39 10.41 11.44 -13.12
N GLN A 40 10.19 10.65 -12.08
CA GLN A 40 11.05 9.52 -11.72
C GLN A 40 10.19 8.33 -11.29
N THR A 41 10.53 7.15 -11.81
CA THR A 41 9.96 5.88 -11.33
C THR A 41 10.86 5.29 -10.26
N TYR A 42 10.26 4.70 -9.22
CA TYR A 42 10.96 3.97 -8.19
C TYR A 42 10.37 2.57 -8.04
N PHE A 43 11.21 1.60 -7.69
CA PHE A 43 10.77 0.27 -7.27
C PHE A 43 11.16 0.03 -5.83
N SER A 44 10.27 -0.60 -5.06
CA SER A 44 10.65 -1.15 -3.78
C SER A 44 11.60 -2.34 -3.96
N GLN A 45 12.23 -2.78 -2.87
CA GLN A 45 12.74 -4.14 -2.84
C GLN A 45 11.59 -5.15 -3.02
N GLY A 46 11.93 -6.38 -3.45
CA GLY A 46 10.97 -7.46 -3.52
C GLY A 46 10.47 -7.86 -2.12
N LEU A 47 9.16 -8.01 -1.97
CA LEU A 47 8.54 -8.49 -0.74
C LEU A 47 8.08 -9.93 -0.96
N PRO A 48 8.72 -10.94 -0.31
CA PRO A 48 8.27 -12.31 -0.43
C PRO A 48 6.96 -12.47 0.36
N LEU A 49 5.87 -12.81 -0.34
CA LEU A 49 4.58 -13.11 0.26
C LEU A 49 4.18 -14.54 -0.11
N ALA A 50 3.96 -15.37 0.90
CA ALA A 50 3.34 -16.67 0.75
C ALA A 50 1.81 -16.51 0.55
N PRO A 51 1.12 -17.53 0.02
CA PRO A 51 -0.34 -17.49 -0.10
C PRO A 51 -1.00 -17.21 1.27
N GLY A 52 -2.00 -16.33 1.27
CA GLY A 52 -2.71 -15.88 2.47
C GLY A 52 -1.95 -14.89 3.35
N GLN A 53 -0.66 -14.63 3.10
CA GLN A 53 0.09 -13.65 3.89
C GLN A 53 -0.27 -12.22 3.53
N ILE A 54 -0.28 -11.38 4.57
CA ILE A 54 -0.54 -9.95 4.47
C ILE A 54 0.72 -9.20 4.90
N VAL A 55 1.10 -8.19 4.11
CA VAL A 55 2.07 -7.18 4.50
C VAL A 55 1.33 -5.93 4.93
N PHE A 56 1.74 -5.38 6.07
CA PHE A 56 1.44 -4.03 6.50
C PHE A 56 2.73 -3.24 6.49
N THR A 57 2.74 -1.95 6.16
CA THR A 57 3.92 -1.10 6.31
C THR A 57 3.67 0.08 7.23
N ASP A 58 4.71 0.52 7.93
CA ASP A 58 4.70 1.72 8.77
C ASP A 58 5.27 2.87 7.93
N PRO A 59 4.51 3.95 7.69
CA PRO A 59 5.00 5.13 6.98
C PRO A 59 6.29 5.70 7.55
N LEU A 60 6.50 5.65 8.88
CA LEU A 60 7.72 6.16 9.51
C LEU A 60 8.96 5.35 9.13
N ARG A 61 8.78 4.14 8.63
CA ARG A 61 9.82 3.18 8.27
C ARG A 61 9.79 2.77 6.80
N THR A 62 8.93 3.42 6.02
CA THR A 62 8.71 3.16 4.59
C THR A 62 8.88 4.46 3.82
N PRO A 63 10.09 5.05 3.81
CA PRO A 63 10.32 6.35 3.23
C PRO A 63 10.04 6.33 1.73
N ILE A 64 9.15 7.21 1.27
CA ILE A 64 8.88 7.41 -0.16
C ILE A 64 9.86 8.47 -0.69
N PRO A 65 10.66 8.16 -1.73
CA PRO A 65 11.60 9.11 -2.30
C PRO A 65 10.91 10.38 -2.78
N LYS A 66 11.56 11.53 -2.57
CA LYS A 66 11.06 12.83 -2.99
C LYS A 66 12.20 13.80 -3.35
N PRO A 67 11.94 14.83 -4.16
CA PRO A 67 12.89 15.92 -4.37
C PRO A 67 13.23 16.65 -3.06
N SER A 68 14.39 17.30 -3.04
CA SER A 68 14.77 18.27 -2.01
C SER A 68 14.18 19.66 -2.31
N GLY A 69 14.05 20.51 -1.29
CA GLY A 69 13.47 21.83 -1.43
C GLY A 69 11.94 21.82 -1.49
N ASN A 70 11.37 22.99 -1.76
CA ASN A 70 9.93 23.13 -1.98
C ASN A 70 9.58 22.63 -3.38
N PHE A 71 8.55 21.78 -3.48
CA PHE A 71 8.07 21.27 -4.77
C PHE A 71 6.54 21.15 -4.77
N SER A 72 5.97 20.95 -5.96
CA SER A 72 4.55 20.61 -6.10
C SER A 72 4.41 19.29 -6.83
N ILE A 73 3.56 18.42 -6.30
CA ILE A 73 3.20 17.16 -6.94
C ILE A 73 2.17 17.46 -8.01
N LEU A 74 2.50 17.13 -9.25
CA LEU A 74 1.62 17.29 -10.40
C LEU A 74 0.86 15.99 -10.72
N GLY A 75 1.40 14.86 -10.28
CA GLY A 75 0.70 13.59 -10.33
C GLY A 75 1.53 12.46 -9.75
N VAL A 76 0.84 11.36 -9.47
CA VAL A 76 1.42 10.12 -8.98
C VAL A 76 0.78 8.97 -9.73
N VAL A 77 1.62 8.02 -10.11
CA VAL A 77 1.19 6.71 -10.57
C VAL A 77 1.90 5.70 -9.71
N GLY A 78 1.19 4.71 -9.23
CA GLY A 78 1.84 3.53 -8.70
C GLY A 78 1.12 2.28 -9.19
N ASP A 79 1.79 1.16 -8.95
CA ASP A 79 1.32 -0.17 -9.31
C ASP A 79 1.99 -1.19 -8.40
N ILE A 80 1.37 -2.35 -8.26
CA ILE A 80 2.01 -3.49 -7.62
C ILE A 80 2.60 -4.36 -8.72
N VAL A 81 3.90 -4.56 -8.68
CA VAL A 81 4.62 -5.35 -9.69
C VAL A 81 5.26 -6.59 -9.07
N LYS A 82 5.31 -7.66 -9.84
CA LYS A 82 6.03 -8.89 -9.52
C LYS A 82 7.15 -9.14 -10.52
N VAL A 83 8.06 -10.04 -10.18
CA VAL A 83 9.07 -10.54 -11.13
C VAL A 83 8.37 -11.51 -12.07
N GLY A 84 8.38 -11.19 -13.36
CA GLY A 84 7.84 -12.00 -14.44
C GLY A 84 8.77 -13.14 -14.83
N PRO A 85 8.34 -14.01 -15.76
CA PRO A 85 9.09 -15.19 -16.19
C PRO A 85 10.50 -14.87 -16.71
N ASP A 86 10.65 -13.72 -17.38
CA ASP A 86 11.90 -13.30 -18.00
C ASP A 86 12.77 -12.43 -17.06
N GLY A 87 12.38 -12.30 -15.79
CA GLY A 87 13.06 -11.46 -14.79
C GLY A 87 12.60 -9.99 -14.77
N ASP A 88 11.79 -9.57 -15.73
CA ASP A 88 11.24 -8.21 -15.80
C ASP A 88 10.16 -7.96 -14.74
N LYS A 89 9.97 -6.68 -14.36
CA LYS A 89 8.87 -6.28 -13.48
C LYS A 89 7.58 -6.12 -14.29
N VAL A 90 6.57 -6.93 -13.97
CA VAL A 90 5.24 -6.90 -14.62
C VAL A 90 4.15 -6.63 -13.58
N PRO A 91 3.01 -6.02 -13.96
CA PRO A 91 1.90 -5.81 -13.04
C PRO A 91 1.43 -7.12 -12.39
N ALA A 92 1.19 -7.08 -11.09
CA ALA A 92 0.60 -8.19 -10.34
C ALA A 92 -0.91 -8.24 -10.61
N PRO A 93 -1.47 -9.38 -11.06
CA PRO A 93 -2.90 -9.54 -11.26
C PRO A 93 -3.68 -9.30 -9.95
N LEU A 94 -4.85 -8.66 -10.06
CA LEU A 94 -5.78 -8.52 -8.93
C LEU A 94 -6.22 -9.86 -8.36
N SER A 95 -6.33 -10.87 -9.23
CA SER A 95 -6.65 -12.24 -8.84
C SER A 95 -5.48 -12.96 -8.16
N GLU A 96 -4.34 -12.32 -7.91
CA GLU A 96 -3.19 -12.92 -7.22
C GLU A 96 -2.86 -12.16 -5.95
N LEU A 97 -2.83 -10.84 -6.07
CA LEU A 97 -2.48 -9.95 -4.98
C LEU A 97 -3.54 -8.86 -4.87
N TYR A 98 -4.22 -8.88 -3.74
CA TYR A 98 -5.15 -7.85 -3.32
C TYR A 98 -4.37 -6.68 -2.71
N ASP A 99 -4.61 -5.50 -3.25
CA ASP A 99 -4.13 -4.25 -2.66
C ASP A 99 -5.29 -3.71 -1.85
N HIS A 100 -5.17 -3.72 -0.52
CA HIS A 100 -6.18 -3.12 0.33
C HIS A 100 -6.06 -1.59 0.27
N HIS A 101 -4.83 -1.09 0.29
CA HIS A 101 -4.46 0.23 -0.21
C HIS A 101 -2.93 0.39 -0.24
N TRP A 102 -2.48 1.28 -1.12
CA TRP A 102 -1.13 1.82 -1.13
C TRP A 102 -1.23 3.34 -1.05
N ILE A 103 -0.89 3.92 0.09
CA ILE A 103 -1.06 5.36 0.32
C ILE A 103 0.22 6.02 0.80
N VAL A 104 0.36 7.31 0.53
CA VAL A 104 1.42 8.16 1.07
C VAL A 104 0.83 9.07 2.14
N GLU A 105 1.44 8.99 3.32
CA GLU A 105 1.12 9.80 4.48
C GLU A 105 2.20 10.83 4.73
N ASP A 106 1.78 12.08 4.96
CA ASP A 106 2.63 13.18 5.40
C ASP A 106 2.39 13.42 6.89
N LEU A 107 3.43 13.32 7.72
CA LEU A 107 3.30 13.46 9.18
C LEU A 107 2.75 14.83 9.63
N TYR A 108 2.92 15.87 8.80
CA TYR A 108 2.49 17.23 9.09
C TYR A 108 1.20 17.62 8.38
N HIS A 109 0.72 16.82 7.44
CA HIS A 109 -0.60 17.01 6.87
C HIS A 109 -1.65 16.77 7.97
N LYS A 110 -2.74 17.54 7.97
CA LYS A 110 -3.87 17.32 8.88
C LYS A 110 -5.13 17.22 8.05
N ASN A 111 -5.73 16.04 8.05
CA ASN A 111 -7.00 15.86 7.38
C ASN A 111 -8.14 16.35 8.30
N GLU A 112 -8.67 17.54 8.03
CA GLU A 112 -9.75 18.14 8.85
C GLU A 112 -11.06 17.35 8.78
N LEU A 113 -11.29 16.59 7.71
CA LEU A 113 -12.46 15.71 7.56
C LEU A 113 -12.29 14.40 8.33
N CYS A 114 -11.05 13.98 8.55
CA CYS A 114 -10.71 12.76 9.25
C CYS A 114 -9.98 13.10 10.57
N GLN A 115 -10.76 13.50 11.58
CA GLN A 115 -10.28 13.89 12.91
C GLN A 115 -9.31 12.88 13.57
N TYR A 116 -9.38 11.61 13.15
CA TYR A 116 -8.57 10.49 13.61
C TYR A 116 -8.12 9.58 12.45
N GLY A 117 -8.08 10.08 11.21
CA GLY A 117 -7.80 9.26 10.04
C GLY A 117 -6.63 9.79 9.24
N PRO A 118 -6.02 8.97 8.37
CA PRO A 118 -4.64 9.12 7.97
C PRO A 118 -4.39 10.49 7.34
N ASN A 119 -3.16 10.97 7.54
CA ASN A 119 -2.67 12.21 6.93
C ASN A 119 -2.33 11.98 5.46
N TYR A 120 -3.33 11.48 4.73
CA TYR A 120 -3.29 11.00 3.37
C TYR A 120 -3.05 12.13 2.39
N VAL A 121 -2.06 11.98 1.52
CA VAL A 121 -1.78 12.92 0.43
C VAL A 121 -2.27 12.37 -0.90
N PHE A 122 -1.84 11.15 -1.24
CA PHE A 122 -2.22 10.43 -2.45
C PHE A 122 -2.00 8.94 -2.26
N GLY A 123 -2.52 8.14 -3.18
CA GLY A 123 -2.44 6.69 -3.11
C GLY A 123 -3.23 6.02 -4.22
N ILE A 124 -3.11 4.70 -4.24
CA ILE A 124 -3.88 3.79 -5.07
C ILE A 124 -4.94 3.18 -4.15
N GLY A 125 -6.20 3.28 -4.57
CA GLY A 125 -7.31 2.65 -3.86
C GLY A 125 -7.31 1.15 -4.02
N ALA A 126 -8.13 0.48 -3.22
CA ALA A 126 -8.31 -0.96 -3.32
C ALA A 126 -8.60 -1.38 -4.77
N GLU A 127 -8.03 -2.51 -5.17
CA GLU A 127 -8.20 -3.11 -6.49
C GLU A 127 -7.83 -2.21 -7.69
N SER A 128 -7.20 -1.07 -7.45
CA SER A 128 -6.80 -0.16 -8.52
C SER A 128 -5.41 -0.56 -9.03
N ARG A 129 -5.24 -0.62 -10.36
CA ARG A 129 -3.95 -0.87 -11.00
C ARG A 129 -3.70 0.23 -12.02
N ASN A 130 -2.46 0.70 -12.09
CA ASN A 130 -2.04 1.72 -13.06
C ASN A 130 -3.03 2.90 -13.17
N SER A 131 -3.53 3.38 -12.02
CA SER A 131 -4.55 4.43 -11.95
C SER A 131 -3.88 5.76 -11.66
N PRO A 132 -3.56 6.57 -12.67
CA PRO A 132 -2.83 7.80 -12.45
C PRO A 132 -3.70 8.84 -11.74
N LEU A 133 -3.14 9.46 -10.72
CA LEU A 133 -3.67 10.69 -10.16
C LEU A 133 -2.91 11.86 -10.80
N HIS A 134 -3.62 12.71 -11.54
CA HIS A 134 -3.05 13.92 -12.13
C HIS A 134 -3.83 15.13 -11.66
N PHE A 135 -3.10 16.13 -11.18
CA PHE A 135 -3.67 17.44 -10.93
C PHE A 135 -3.86 18.18 -12.27
N PRO A 136 -4.94 18.96 -12.43
CA PRO A 136 -5.11 19.82 -13.59
C PRO A 136 -3.89 20.72 -13.82
N LYS A 137 -3.60 21.03 -15.09
CA LYS A 137 -2.48 21.93 -15.43
C LYS A 137 -2.58 23.25 -14.67
N GLY A 138 -1.43 23.71 -14.14
CA GLY A 138 -1.36 24.90 -13.29
C GLY A 138 -1.76 24.68 -11.82
N THR A 139 -2.10 23.45 -11.44
CA THR A 139 -2.39 23.08 -10.05
C THR A 139 -1.47 21.95 -9.59
N GLY A 140 -1.36 21.76 -8.27
CA GLY A 140 -0.58 20.68 -7.68
C GLY A 140 -0.65 20.72 -6.16
N TYR A 141 -0.24 19.62 -5.53
CA TYR A 141 -0.10 19.56 -4.08
C TYR A 141 1.27 20.08 -3.66
N SER A 142 1.31 21.22 -2.97
CA SER A 142 2.55 21.84 -2.52
C SER A 142 3.13 21.12 -1.30
N VAL A 143 4.41 20.76 -1.39
CA VAL A 143 5.18 20.12 -0.33
C VAL A 143 6.31 21.05 0.07
N ALA A 144 6.38 21.35 1.37
CA ALA A 144 7.46 22.16 1.93
C ALA A 144 8.75 21.35 2.07
N ASP A 145 9.89 22.04 2.02
CA ASP A 145 11.17 21.42 2.32
C ASP A 145 11.19 20.86 3.76
N GLY A 146 11.85 19.72 3.94
CA GLY A 146 11.89 19.03 5.23
C GLY A 146 10.63 18.27 5.64
N THR A 147 9.54 18.29 4.86
CA THR A 147 8.37 17.42 5.11
C THR A 147 8.80 15.95 5.15
N SER A 148 8.33 15.19 6.14
CA SER A 148 8.56 13.75 6.24
C SER A 148 7.30 13.02 5.82
N TRP A 149 7.46 12.04 4.93
CA TRP A 149 6.36 11.23 4.44
C TRP A 149 6.79 9.79 4.15
N GLY A 150 5.82 8.89 4.11
CA GLY A 150 6.10 7.49 3.85
C GLY A 150 4.88 6.72 3.39
N GLY A 151 5.11 5.48 2.99
CA GLY A 151 4.08 4.59 2.46
C GLY A 151 3.39 3.80 3.56
N ASN A 152 2.07 3.86 3.61
CA ASN A 152 1.23 2.88 4.28
C ASN A 152 0.66 1.94 3.20
N ILE A 153 1.17 0.71 3.17
CA ILE A 153 1.01 -0.22 2.06
C ILE A 153 0.54 -1.56 2.63
N HIS A 154 -0.69 -1.93 2.28
CA HIS A 154 -1.34 -3.14 2.78
C HIS A 154 -1.64 -4.08 1.61
N LEU A 155 -0.83 -5.14 1.48
CA LEU A 155 -0.93 -6.10 0.38
C LEU A 155 -1.21 -7.48 0.92
N LEU A 156 -2.11 -8.21 0.26
CA LEU A 156 -2.51 -9.55 0.63
C LEU A 156 -2.41 -10.47 -0.58
N ARG A 157 -1.68 -11.57 -0.47
CA ARG A 157 -1.58 -12.56 -1.55
C ARG A 157 -2.73 -13.55 -1.45
N THR A 158 -3.78 -13.37 -2.24
CA THR A 158 -4.97 -14.23 -2.21
C THR A 158 -4.88 -15.41 -3.16
N ASP A 159 -4.04 -15.33 -4.20
CA ASP A 159 -4.02 -16.27 -5.33
C ASP A 159 -5.43 -16.57 -5.87
N GLY A 160 -6.34 -15.60 -5.78
CA GLY A 160 -7.73 -15.72 -6.27
C GLY A 160 -8.51 -16.77 -5.49
N GLY A 161 -8.12 -17.03 -4.24
CA GLY A 161 -8.69 -18.06 -3.38
C GLY A 161 -8.28 -19.49 -3.73
N ALA A 162 -7.48 -19.70 -4.78
CA ALA A 162 -7.06 -21.05 -5.18
C ALA A 162 -6.26 -21.75 -4.09
N SER A 163 -5.40 -20.98 -3.40
CA SER A 163 -4.52 -21.44 -2.32
C SER A 163 -5.17 -21.34 -0.93
N LEU A 164 -6.28 -20.61 -0.79
CA LEU A 164 -6.94 -20.35 0.50
C LEU A 164 -7.86 -21.50 0.89
N ALA A 165 -8.03 -21.74 2.18
CA ALA A 165 -8.91 -22.79 2.70
C ALA A 165 -10.38 -22.46 2.39
N GLY A 166 -11.17 -23.49 2.11
CA GLY A 166 -12.57 -23.38 1.71
C GLY A 166 -12.84 -24.00 0.35
N ASP A 167 -14.10 -24.35 0.11
CA ASP A 167 -14.55 -24.98 -1.14
C ASP A 167 -14.83 -23.94 -2.24
N ASP A 168 -15.26 -22.74 -1.84
CA ASP A 168 -15.49 -21.61 -2.76
C ASP A 168 -14.29 -20.65 -2.73
N PRO A 169 -13.50 -20.56 -3.82
CA PRO A 169 -12.33 -19.68 -3.87
C PRO A 169 -12.70 -18.20 -3.77
N TRP A 170 -13.86 -17.78 -4.27
CA TRP A 170 -14.26 -16.37 -4.22
C TRP A 170 -14.64 -15.96 -2.81
N LEU A 171 -15.33 -16.84 -2.09
CA LEU A 171 -15.63 -16.63 -0.68
C LEU A 171 -14.34 -16.62 0.15
N ALA A 172 -13.42 -17.55 -0.09
CA ALA A 172 -12.16 -17.62 0.64
C ALA A 172 -11.31 -16.35 0.44
N ALA A 173 -11.22 -15.84 -0.80
CA ALA A 173 -10.55 -14.58 -1.09
C ALA A 173 -11.22 -13.41 -0.36
N LYS A 174 -12.55 -13.28 -0.47
CA LYS A 174 -13.32 -12.23 0.22
C LYS A 174 -13.11 -12.26 1.74
N GLU A 175 -13.22 -13.42 2.38
CA GLU A 175 -13.05 -13.57 3.82
C GLU A 175 -11.62 -13.25 4.27
N CYS A 176 -10.65 -13.48 3.38
CA CYS A 176 -9.28 -13.05 3.60
C CYS A 176 -9.14 -11.53 3.52
N ASP A 177 -9.64 -10.92 2.44
CA ASP A 177 -9.59 -9.48 2.16
C ASP A 177 -10.35 -8.64 3.20
N GLU A 178 -11.46 -9.17 3.72
CA GLU A 178 -12.31 -8.52 4.74
C GLU A 178 -11.88 -8.87 6.16
N CYS A 179 -10.72 -9.49 6.39
CA CYS A 179 -10.20 -9.82 7.72
C CYS A 179 -11.17 -10.66 8.58
N TYR A 180 -11.83 -11.68 8.00
CA TYR A 180 -12.76 -12.51 8.76
C TYR A 180 -12.02 -13.35 9.81
N TYR A 181 -12.70 -13.60 10.92
CA TYR A 181 -12.21 -14.39 12.03
C TYR A 181 -11.89 -15.81 11.57
N ASP A 182 -10.70 -16.26 11.94
CA ASP A 182 -10.27 -17.64 11.72
C ASP A 182 -10.22 -18.41 13.05
N ALA A 183 -11.07 -19.42 13.18
CA ALA A 183 -11.09 -20.30 14.34
C ALA A 183 -9.84 -21.21 14.43
N GLY A 184 -9.10 -21.40 13.33
CA GLY A 184 -7.84 -22.12 13.27
C GLY A 184 -6.66 -21.34 13.87
N GLY A 185 -6.81 -20.03 14.09
CA GLY A 185 -5.81 -19.16 14.72
C GLY A 185 -4.62 -18.80 13.83
N THR A 186 -4.66 -19.06 12.52
CA THR A 186 -3.56 -18.73 11.59
C THR A 186 -3.39 -17.24 11.38
N LYS A 187 -4.43 -16.44 11.67
CA LYS A 187 -4.37 -14.97 11.65
C LYS A 187 -3.78 -14.35 12.94
N GLY A 188 -3.30 -15.19 13.85
CA GLY A 188 -2.61 -14.79 15.08
C GLY A 188 -3.54 -14.58 16.28
N PRO A 189 -2.97 -14.45 17.49
CA PRO A 189 -3.73 -14.49 18.74
C PRO A 189 -4.63 -13.26 18.98
N LYS A 190 -4.42 -12.18 18.22
CA LYS A 190 -5.27 -10.98 18.28
C LYS A 190 -6.53 -11.08 17.42
N CYS A 191 -6.59 -12.06 16.51
CA CYS A 191 -7.79 -12.30 15.74
C CYS A 191 -8.78 -13.06 16.62
N THR A 192 -9.73 -12.33 17.19
CA THR A 192 -10.84 -12.88 17.98
C THR A 192 -12.18 -12.53 17.34
N LEU A 193 -13.27 -13.16 17.77
CA LEU A 193 -14.61 -12.89 17.23
C LEU A 193 -15.01 -11.41 17.35
N ASP A 194 -14.62 -10.76 18.44
CA ASP A 194 -14.83 -9.34 18.72
C ASP A 194 -13.94 -8.41 17.87
N LYS A 195 -12.88 -8.95 17.26
CA LYS A 195 -11.98 -8.25 16.32
C LYS A 195 -12.21 -8.66 14.86
N ASN A 196 -13.23 -9.47 14.59
CA ASN A 196 -13.63 -9.85 13.24
C ASN A 196 -13.83 -8.62 12.35
N GLY A 197 -13.23 -8.60 11.17
CA GLY A 197 -13.34 -7.48 10.23
C GLY A 197 -12.45 -6.28 10.54
N THR A 198 -11.50 -6.41 11.47
CA THR A 198 -10.53 -5.36 11.82
C THR A 198 -9.11 -5.74 11.39
N PHE A 199 -8.20 -4.77 11.31
CA PHE A 199 -6.79 -5.05 11.00
C PHE A 199 -6.11 -5.97 12.02
N GLU A 200 -6.55 -5.97 13.30
CA GLU A 200 -6.10 -6.94 14.30
C GLU A 200 -6.38 -8.39 13.84
N CYS A 201 -7.50 -8.64 13.16
CA CYS A 201 -7.79 -9.93 12.55
C CYS A 201 -7.13 -10.16 11.19
N CYS A 202 -6.61 -9.14 10.52
CA CYS A 202 -5.77 -9.32 9.33
C CYS A 202 -4.30 -9.61 9.69
N GLY A 203 -3.98 -9.81 10.97
CA GLY A 203 -2.60 -10.09 11.37
C GLY A 203 -1.72 -8.85 11.33
N GLU A 204 -2.28 -7.65 11.53
CA GLU A 204 -1.49 -6.40 11.58
C GLU A 204 -0.38 -6.43 12.63
N ALA A 205 -0.36 -7.39 13.56
CA ALA A 205 0.68 -7.54 14.57
C ALA A 205 1.75 -8.58 14.21
N CYS A 206 1.61 -9.28 13.07
CA CYS A 206 2.40 -10.45 12.71
C CYS A 206 3.38 -10.16 11.55
N TYR A 207 4.29 -9.24 11.81
CA TYR A 207 5.18 -8.68 10.78
C TYR A 207 6.29 -9.63 10.31
N ASP A 208 6.46 -10.77 10.96
CA ASP A 208 7.40 -11.84 10.59
C ASP A 208 6.81 -12.82 9.55
N GLY A 209 5.59 -12.55 9.07
CA GLY A 209 4.87 -13.43 8.17
C GLY A 209 4.29 -14.67 8.86
N SER A 210 4.29 -14.71 10.20
CA SER A 210 3.70 -15.83 10.95
C SER A 210 2.18 -15.90 10.80
N CYS A 211 1.52 -14.78 10.47
CA CYS A 211 0.08 -14.76 10.26
C CYS A 211 -0.29 -14.76 8.78
N SER A 212 -1.33 -15.52 8.49
CA SER A 212 -1.89 -15.67 7.15
C SER A 212 -3.35 -16.05 7.25
N CYS A 213 -4.11 -15.74 6.22
CA CYS A 213 -5.41 -16.37 6.03
C CYS A 213 -5.23 -17.88 5.90
N PRO A 214 -6.22 -18.67 6.36
CA PRO A 214 -6.18 -20.12 6.21
C PRO A 214 -5.89 -20.55 4.78
N THR A 215 -4.98 -21.50 4.60
CA THR A 215 -4.60 -22.07 3.30
C THR A 215 -4.99 -23.55 3.21
N LYS A 216 -5.11 -24.08 1.99
CA LYS A 216 -5.34 -25.51 1.79
C LYS A 216 -4.11 -26.31 2.28
N GLN A 217 -4.36 -27.48 2.86
CA GLN A 217 -3.29 -28.34 3.36
C GLN A 217 -2.32 -28.75 2.23
N GLY A 218 -1.01 -28.67 2.50
CA GLY A 218 0.03 -29.10 1.56
C GLY A 218 0.50 -28.05 0.56
N ILE A 219 0.15 -26.78 0.78
CA ILE A 219 0.69 -25.60 0.08
C ILE A 219 1.78 -24.96 0.94
#